data_AF-A0A942ATZ3-F1
#
_entry.id   AF-A0A942ATZ3-F1
#
_cell.length_a   1.000
_cell.length_b   1.000
_cell.length_c   1.000
_cell.angle_alpha   90.00
_cell.angle_beta   90.00
_cell.angle_gamma   90.00
#
_symmetry.space_group_name_H-M   'P 1'
#
loop_
_entity.id
_entity.type
_entity.pdbx_description
1 polymer ?
#
loop_
_entity_poly.entity_id
_entity_poly.type
_entity_poly.pdbx_seq_one_letter_code
_entity_poly.pdbx_strand_id
1 'polypeptide(L)'
;MKKFLLCAVCLFTLIGIGTGCKKHKITGIEVTNHQLVVLKGTELSGLKVNTIFDDESKGDLVDVTSSMISGYDKNKTGNQEVKITHEGQEFTYTIFVADKIINNATELRTALQNQKDGEALALKSGTYSIDRDETTQYENQTGFYFLVTANNLTLKGIGDVTIKSTVETPNTAWANQNFVTIVGNNTTIDGINFQCKKEPNKVIEILGKNTTLKNIKIEPMDTTKYAGSIYLSTKEGNTTLENVSLKYGRITTTGATGSTLTLKNVTIDFAGAYLDDTTKESTYWGFDNSRSKITVNATNSKIIVSKEFKAAENYQEFKDQLPTGLTVEENK
;
A
#
# COMPACT_ATOMS: atom_id res chain seq x y z
N MET A 1 7.56 -92.27 21.09
CA MET A 1 6.45 -92.42 22.06
C MET A 1 6.93 -91.98 23.44
N LYS A 2 6.07 -91.30 24.24
CA LYS A 2 6.32 -90.76 25.61
C LYS A 2 7.31 -89.58 25.67
N LYS A 3 7.17 -88.56 26.54
CA LYS A 3 6.00 -87.96 27.27
C LYS A 3 6.43 -86.57 27.83
N PHE A 4 5.46 -85.72 28.18
CA PHE A 4 5.48 -84.52 29.06
C PHE A 4 6.39 -84.64 30.32
N LEU A 5 6.79 -83.59 31.09
CA LEU A 5 6.21 -82.25 31.42
C LEU A 5 7.29 -81.31 32.06
N LEU A 6 6.98 -80.01 32.29
CA LEU A 6 7.53 -78.96 33.23
C LEU A 6 8.72 -79.32 34.18
N CYS A 7 9.57 -78.42 34.69
CA CYS A 7 9.56 -76.95 34.86
C CYS A 7 11.03 -76.49 35.08
N ALA A 8 11.43 -75.21 35.24
CA ALA A 8 10.74 -73.92 35.25
C ALA A 8 11.71 -72.83 34.70
N VAL A 9 11.28 -71.56 34.68
CA VAL A 9 12.15 -70.39 34.43
C VAL A 9 11.88 -69.33 35.50
N CYS A 10 12.91 -68.90 36.23
CA CYS A 10 12.77 -67.84 37.23
C CYS A 10 12.58 -66.47 36.58
N LEU A 11 11.62 -65.73 37.13
CA LEU A 11 11.18 -64.43 36.67
C LEU A 11 12.23 -63.36 37.01
N PHE A 12 12.85 -62.75 35.99
CA PHE A 12 13.44 -61.41 36.12
C PHE A 12 12.51 -60.42 35.43
N THR A 13 11.66 -59.76 36.22
CA THR A 13 10.91 -58.59 35.79
C THR A 13 11.88 -57.46 35.49
N LEU A 14 12.21 -57.23 34.21
CA LEU A 14 12.65 -55.91 33.78
C LEU A 14 11.47 -54.96 33.98
N ILE A 15 11.58 -54.08 34.97
CA ILE A 15 10.69 -52.95 35.13
C ILE A 15 10.92 -52.06 33.91
N GLY A 16 9.97 -52.10 32.96
CA GLY A 16 9.96 -51.16 31.86
C GLY A 16 9.77 -49.76 32.41
N ILE A 17 10.85 -48.98 32.48
CA ILE A 17 10.78 -47.54 32.72
C ILE A 17 10.20 -46.93 31.44
N GLY A 18 8.88 -47.01 31.30
CA GLY A 18 8.15 -46.27 30.29
C GLY A 18 8.25 -44.78 30.60
N THR A 19 9.30 -44.13 30.09
CA THR A 19 9.35 -42.67 30.00
C THR A 19 8.28 -42.23 29.01
N GLY A 20 7.06 -42.09 29.53
CA GLY A 20 5.92 -41.56 28.83
C GLY A 20 6.10 -40.08 28.55
N CYS A 21 7.03 -39.73 27.65
CA CYS A 21 6.93 -38.48 26.91
C CYS A 21 5.57 -38.50 26.23
N LYS A 22 4.65 -37.66 26.72
CA LYS A 22 3.44 -37.34 25.96
C LYS A 22 3.92 -36.86 24.60
N LYS A 23 3.48 -37.51 23.52
CA LYS A 23 3.63 -36.92 22.19
C LYS A 23 2.74 -35.69 22.17
N HIS A 24 3.36 -34.53 22.31
CA HIS A 24 2.70 -33.25 22.17
C HIS A 24 2.01 -33.16 20.82
N LYS A 25 0.78 -32.66 20.80
CA LYS A 25 0.04 -32.49 19.57
C LYS A 25 0.60 -31.27 18.83
N ILE A 26 0.87 -31.42 17.53
CA ILE A 26 1.20 -30.26 16.68
C ILE A 26 -0.05 -29.38 16.53
N THR A 27 0.10 -28.08 16.80
CA THR A 27 -0.96 -27.07 16.77
C THR A 27 -0.78 -26.04 15.66
N GLY A 28 0.44 -25.93 15.09
CA GLY A 28 0.73 -25.05 13.97
C GLY A 28 2.18 -25.18 13.51
N ILE A 29 2.59 -24.27 12.62
CA ILE A 29 3.99 -24.09 12.19
C ILE A 29 4.37 -22.60 12.20
N GLU A 30 5.65 -22.31 12.41
CA GLU A 30 6.25 -20.99 12.27
C GLU A 30 7.26 -21.02 11.11
N VAL A 31 7.21 -20.06 10.20
CA VAL A 31 8.15 -19.94 9.07
C VAL A 31 8.98 -18.66 9.18
N THR A 32 10.29 -18.82 9.27
CA THR A 32 11.27 -17.72 9.37
C THR A 32 12.01 -17.50 8.05
N ASN A 33 12.71 -16.37 7.94
CA ASN A 33 13.42 -15.89 6.75
C ASN A 33 12.54 -15.67 5.49
N HIS A 34 11.21 -15.65 5.63
CA HIS A 34 10.31 -15.34 4.52
C HIS A 34 10.54 -13.91 4.03
N GLN A 35 10.63 -13.73 2.71
CA GLN A 35 10.89 -12.44 2.08
C GLN A 35 9.58 -11.81 1.59
N LEU A 36 9.37 -10.52 1.86
CA LEU A 36 8.19 -9.79 1.39
C LEU A 36 8.31 -9.33 -0.08
N VAL A 37 9.51 -9.36 -0.64
CA VAL A 37 9.79 -8.97 -2.03
C VAL A 37 10.99 -9.73 -2.60
N VAL A 38 10.88 -10.14 -3.86
CA VAL A 38 11.94 -10.78 -4.66
C VAL A 38 11.96 -10.20 -6.08
N LEU A 39 13.08 -10.38 -6.78
CA LEU A 39 13.14 -10.13 -8.21
C LEU A 39 12.48 -11.28 -8.99
N LYS A 40 11.91 -10.95 -10.13
CA LYS A 40 11.43 -11.90 -11.12
C LYS A 40 12.53 -12.91 -11.50
N GLY A 41 12.18 -14.19 -11.49
CA GLY A 41 13.09 -15.31 -11.74
C GLY A 41 13.82 -15.86 -10.50
N THR A 42 13.72 -15.21 -9.34
CA THR A 42 14.34 -15.67 -8.08
C THR A 42 13.62 -16.90 -7.50
N GLU A 43 14.39 -17.90 -7.06
CA GLU A 43 13.87 -19.03 -6.28
C GLU A 43 13.77 -18.67 -4.79
N LEU A 44 12.70 -19.13 -4.14
CA LEU A 44 12.56 -19.01 -2.69
C LEU A 44 13.48 -20.03 -2.00
N SER A 45 14.43 -19.54 -1.21
CA SER A 45 15.47 -20.33 -0.56
C SER A 45 15.88 -19.72 0.79
N GLY A 46 16.47 -20.52 1.67
CA GLY A 46 16.87 -20.10 3.02
C GLY A 46 15.72 -19.95 4.03
N LEU A 47 14.48 -20.23 3.62
CA LEU A 47 13.31 -20.38 4.48
C LEU A 47 13.49 -21.55 5.44
N LYS A 48 13.12 -21.35 6.70
CA LYS A 48 13.14 -22.39 7.74
C LYS A 48 11.77 -22.50 8.39
N VAL A 49 11.40 -23.72 8.83
CA VAL A 49 10.13 -24.01 9.50
C VAL A 49 10.36 -24.75 10.82
N ASN A 50 9.58 -24.39 11.84
CA ASN A 50 9.41 -25.15 13.08
C ASN A 50 7.96 -25.61 13.19
N THR A 51 7.72 -26.77 13.78
CA THR A 51 6.41 -27.12 14.34
C THR A 51 6.19 -26.42 15.68
N ILE A 52 4.94 -26.05 15.96
CA ILE A 52 4.48 -25.54 17.26
C ILE A 52 3.63 -26.64 17.90
N PHE A 53 3.87 -26.90 19.19
CA PHE A 53 3.19 -27.90 19.98
C PHE A 53 2.05 -27.33 20.84
N ASP A 54 1.29 -28.21 21.50
CA ASP A 54 0.14 -27.86 22.35
C ASP A 54 0.52 -27.20 23.68
N ASP A 55 1.80 -27.23 24.05
CA ASP A 55 2.40 -26.52 25.17
C ASP A 55 3.23 -25.29 24.74
N GLU A 56 3.03 -24.81 23.50
CA GLU A 56 3.76 -23.71 22.84
C GLU A 56 5.27 -23.98 22.60
N SER A 57 5.78 -25.17 22.96
CA SER A 57 7.16 -25.54 22.62
C SER A 57 7.33 -25.71 21.11
N LYS A 58 8.58 -25.58 20.63
CA LYS A 58 8.93 -25.66 19.20
C LYS A 58 9.71 -26.93 18.91
N GLY A 59 9.38 -27.60 17.81
CA GLY A 59 10.15 -28.71 17.26
C GLY A 59 11.45 -28.27 16.59
N ASP A 60 12.18 -29.21 16.00
CA ASP A 60 13.42 -28.94 15.27
C ASP A 60 13.21 -27.94 14.11
N LEU A 61 14.27 -27.17 13.81
CA LEU A 61 14.28 -26.20 12.72
C LEU A 61 14.66 -26.89 11.40
N VAL A 62 13.72 -26.99 10.47
CA VAL A 62 13.87 -27.70 9.19
C VAL A 62 14.00 -26.72 8.02
N ASP A 63 14.80 -27.05 7.01
CA ASP A 63 14.84 -26.33 5.73
C ASP A 63 13.56 -26.56 4.93
N VAL A 64 12.93 -25.47 4.47
CA VAL A 64 11.76 -25.55 3.59
C VAL A 64 12.20 -26.00 2.20
N THR A 65 11.69 -27.15 1.74
CA THR A 65 11.94 -27.65 0.38
C THR A 65 10.94 -27.07 -0.62
N SER A 66 11.27 -27.09 -1.91
CA SER A 66 10.34 -26.65 -2.97
C SER A 66 9.00 -27.41 -2.97
N SER A 67 9.00 -28.68 -2.56
CA SER A 67 7.77 -29.48 -2.39
C SER A 67 6.85 -29.05 -1.24
N MET A 68 7.35 -28.23 -0.30
CA MET A 68 6.53 -27.62 0.76
C MET A 68 5.89 -26.29 0.31
N ILE A 69 6.36 -25.71 -0.80
CA ILE A 69 5.94 -24.38 -1.28
C ILE A 69 4.86 -24.53 -2.36
N SER A 70 3.78 -23.78 -2.24
CA SER A 70 2.73 -23.66 -3.25
C SER A 70 2.24 -22.22 -3.38
N GLY A 71 1.56 -21.89 -4.49
CA GLY A 71 1.05 -20.54 -4.79
C GLY A 71 2.07 -19.56 -5.40
N TYR A 72 3.36 -19.94 -5.45
CA TYR A 72 4.44 -19.12 -5.98
C TYR A 72 4.81 -19.44 -7.45
N ASP A 73 4.88 -18.42 -8.30
CA ASP A 73 5.48 -18.43 -9.64
C ASP A 73 6.48 -17.28 -9.78
N LYS A 74 7.78 -17.60 -9.74
CA LYS A 74 8.87 -16.63 -9.87
C LYS A 74 8.84 -15.78 -11.15
N ASN A 75 8.18 -16.23 -12.21
CA ASN A 75 8.16 -15.54 -13.50
C ASN A 75 6.98 -14.56 -13.65
N LYS A 76 6.00 -14.63 -12.74
CA LYS A 76 4.82 -13.76 -12.73
C LYS A 76 5.02 -12.62 -11.74
N THR A 77 4.89 -11.38 -12.19
CA THR A 77 5.07 -10.20 -11.33
C THR A 77 3.80 -9.86 -10.55
N GLY A 78 3.94 -9.06 -9.48
CA GLY A 78 2.87 -8.64 -8.59
C GLY A 78 2.81 -9.39 -7.26
N ASN A 79 1.76 -9.14 -6.48
CA ASN A 79 1.50 -9.85 -5.23
C ASN A 79 1.10 -11.31 -5.49
N GLN A 80 1.64 -12.24 -4.71
CA GLN A 80 1.29 -13.66 -4.72
C GLN A 80 1.14 -14.16 -3.28
N GLU A 81 0.19 -15.07 -3.06
CA GLU A 81 0.04 -15.78 -1.78
C GLU A 81 0.90 -17.05 -1.83
N VAL A 82 1.91 -17.11 -0.97
CA VAL A 82 2.79 -18.27 -0.81
C VAL A 82 2.30 -19.09 0.36
N LYS A 83 2.02 -20.37 0.13
CA LYS A 83 1.65 -21.32 1.17
C LYS A 83 2.76 -22.35 1.40
N ILE A 84 3.22 -22.43 2.64
CA ILE A 84 4.17 -23.43 3.14
C ILE A 84 3.39 -24.51 3.87
N THR A 85 3.65 -25.79 3.58
CA THR A 85 2.99 -26.93 4.24
C THR A 85 4.03 -27.86 4.89
N HIS A 86 3.90 -28.14 6.18
CA HIS A 86 4.79 -29.03 6.93
C HIS A 86 4.04 -29.73 8.08
N GLU A 87 4.25 -31.04 8.26
CA GLU A 87 3.55 -31.89 9.25
C GLU A 87 2.01 -31.71 9.29
N GLY A 88 1.40 -31.51 8.12
CA GLY A 88 -0.05 -31.30 7.97
C GLY A 88 -0.56 -29.92 8.43
N GLN A 89 0.34 -29.00 8.78
CA GLN A 89 0.03 -27.60 9.08
C GLN A 89 0.39 -26.69 7.92
N GLU A 90 -0.22 -25.50 7.87
CA GLU A 90 -0.05 -24.53 6.79
C GLU A 90 0.32 -23.15 7.34
N PHE A 91 1.20 -22.44 6.61
CA PHE A 91 1.54 -21.03 6.85
C PHE A 91 1.45 -20.27 5.53
N THR A 92 0.70 -19.16 5.52
CA THR A 92 0.52 -18.32 4.33
C THR A 92 1.11 -16.93 4.53
N TYR A 93 1.77 -16.39 3.51
CA TYR A 93 2.23 -15.01 3.47
C TYR A 93 2.16 -14.43 2.05
N THR A 94 2.05 -13.11 1.95
CA THR A 94 2.10 -12.42 0.66
C THR A 94 3.53 -12.03 0.31
N ILE A 95 3.97 -12.36 -0.90
CA ILE A 95 5.21 -11.88 -1.50
C ILE A 95 4.92 -11.00 -2.72
N PHE A 96 5.74 -9.98 -2.96
CA PHE A 96 5.71 -9.21 -4.20
C PHE A 96 6.87 -9.61 -5.12
N VAL A 97 6.57 -10.09 -6.32
CA VAL A 97 7.56 -10.37 -7.36
C VAL A 97 7.71 -9.13 -8.25
N ALA A 98 8.90 -8.52 -8.25
CA ALA A 98 9.18 -7.26 -8.93
C ALA A 98 10.11 -7.46 -10.15
N ASP A 99 9.93 -6.67 -11.20
CA ASP A 99 10.93 -6.53 -12.28
C ASP A 99 12.14 -5.70 -11.79
N LYS A 100 11.93 -4.74 -10.87
CA LYS A 100 13.00 -3.92 -10.26
C LYS A 100 12.74 -3.70 -8.77
N ILE A 101 13.77 -3.82 -7.94
CA ILE A 101 13.76 -3.40 -6.53
C ILE A 101 14.57 -2.10 -6.42
N ILE A 102 13.96 -1.08 -5.83
CA ILE A 102 14.43 0.30 -5.76
C ILE A 102 14.75 0.63 -4.30
N ASN A 103 15.97 1.08 -4.03
CA ASN A 103 16.53 1.23 -2.68
C ASN A 103 16.78 2.70 -2.30
N ASN A 104 16.78 3.63 -3.25
CA ASN A 104 17.05 5.05 -3.04
C ASN A 104 16.42 5.95 -4.12
N ALA A 105 16.47 7.27 -3.91
CA ALA A 105 15.89 8.26 -4.81
C ALA A 105 16.50 8.28 -6.23
N THR A 106 17.80 7.96 -6.38
CA THR A 106 18.48 7.91 -7.67
C THR A 106 18.00 6.72 -8.52
N GLU A 107 17.86 5.56 -7.90
CA GLU A 107 17.25 4.38 -8.54
C GLU A 107 15.79 4.64 -8.92
N LEU A 108 15.04 5.34 -8.05
CA LEU A 108 13.66 5.73 -8.33
C LEU A 108 13.56 6.68 -9.54
N ARG A 109 14.39 7.73 -9.61
CA ARG A 109 14.48 8.63 -10.76
C ARG A 109 14.79 7.87 -12.04
N THR A 110 15.80 7.01 -12.01
CA THR A 110 16.18 6.17 -13.17
C THR A 110 15.03 5.24 -13.58
N ALA A 111 14.32 4.64 -12.62
CA ALA A 111 13.20 3.75 -12.90
C ALA A 111 12.00 4.50 -13.54
N LEU A 112 11.68 5.71 -13.09
CA LEU A 112 10.63 6.54 -13.68
C LEU A 112 10.99 7.02 -15.09
N GLN A 113 12.25 7.41 -15.33
CA GLN A 113 12.73 7.80 -16.66
C GLN A 113 12.73 6.65 -17.67
N ASN A 114 12.85 5.40 -17.20
CA ASN A 114 12.96 4.19 -18.00
C ASN A 114 11.83 3.17 -17.72
N GLN A 115 10.65 3.68 -17.33
CA GLN A 115 9.46 2.88 -17.04
C GLN A 115 8.93 2.21 -18.32
N LYS A 116 8.36 1.01 -18.19
CA LYS A 116 7.75 0.29 -19.32
C LYS A 116 6.38 -0.25 -18.95
N ASP A 117 5.55 -0.43 -19.97
CA ASP A 117 4.21 -0.98 -19.80
C ASP A 117 4.25 -2.37 -19.14
N GLY A 118 3.47 -2.55 -18.07
CA GLY A 118 3.39 -3.79 -17.30
C GLY A 118 4.50 -4.02 -16.27
N GLU A 119 5.44 -3.08 -16.05
CA GLU A 119 6.48 -3.25 -15.03
C GLU A 119 5.93 -3.25 -13.60
N ALA A 120 6.45 -4.15 -12.78
CA ALA A 120 6.26 -4.18 -11.33
C ALA A 120 7.50 -3.65 -10.61
N LEU A 121 7.38 -2.49 -9.98
CA LEU A 121 8.46 -1.78 -9.28
C LEU A 121 8.21 -1.87 -7.77
N ALA A 122 9.19 -2.36 -7.01
CA ALA A 122 9.14 -2.41 -5.56
C ALA A 122 10.08 -1.38 -4.93
N LEU A 123 9.58 -0.54 -4.03
CA LEU A 123 10.38 0.40 -3.24
C LEU A 123 10.60 -0.20 -1.85
N LYS A 124 11.86 -0.30 -1.41
CA LYS A 124 12.21 -0.67 -0.03
C LYS A 124 11.86 0.46 0.95
N SER A 125 11.66 0.12 2.21
CA SER A 125 11.41 1.07 3.29
C SER A 125 12.45 2.19 3.32
N GLY A 126 12.02 3.45 3.37
CA GLY A 126 12.90 4.61 3.34
C GLY A 126 12.19 5.90 2.94
N THR A 127 12.90 7.02 3.08
CA THR A 127 12.44 8.33 2.60
C THR A 127 13.17 8.68 1.30
N TYR A 128 12.39 8.96 0.25
CA TYR A 128 12.87 9.27 -1.09
C TYR A 128 12.61 10.75 -1.37
N SER A 129 13.64 11.59 -1.21
CA SER A 129 13.58 12.99 -1.65
C SER A 129 13.89 13.07 -3.14
N ILE A 130 12.97 13.58 -3.94
CA ILE A 130 13.11 13.67 -5.40
C ILE A 130 13.10 15.12 -5.89
N ASP A 131 13.99 15.43 -6.82
CA ASP A 131 14.03 16.72 -7.52
C ASP A 131 13.24 16.65 -8.83
N ARG A 132 13.16 17.77 -9.58
CA ARG A 132 12.44 17.85 -10.86
C ARG A 132 13.18 17.13 -11.99
N ASP A 133 12.42 16.53 -12.90
CA ASP A 133 12.90 15.82 -14.09
C ASP A 133 12.86 16.74 -15.30
N GLU A 134 13.93 17.49 -15.53
CA GLU A 134 13.98 18.46 -16.64
C GLU A 134 14.14 17.80 -18.03
N THR A 135 14.30 16.47 -18.10
CA THR A 135 14.53 15.74 -19.37
C THR A 135 13.31 14.94 -19.83
N THR A 136 12.53 14.35 -18.92
CA THR A 136 11.34 13.58 -19.31
C THR A 136 10.20 14.51 -19.71
N GLN A 137 9.88 14.53 -21.00
CA GLN A 137 8.78 15.31 -21.56
C GLN A 137 7.47 14.54 -21.53
N TYR A 138 6.39 15.20 -21.15
CA TYR A 138 5.02 14.78 -21.46
C TYR A 138 4.23 15.94 -22.05
N GLU A 139 3.46 15.66 -23.11
CA GLU A 139 2.95 16.66 -24.06
C GLU A 139 4.06 17.63 -24.50
N ASN A 140 4.07 18.86 -23.98
CA ASN A 140 5.06 19.90 -24.29
C ASN A 140 5.70 20.50 -23.02
N GLN A 141 5.74 19.75 -21.91
CA GLN A 141 6.35 20.19 -20.66
C GLN A 141 7.37 19.16 -20.14
N THR A 142 8.41 19.67 -19.49
CA THR A 142 9.36 18.93 -18.66
C THR A 142 9.29 19.47 -17.23
N GLY A 143 10.12 18.94 -16.33
CA GLY A 143 10.24 19.45 -14.97
C GLY A 143 9.23 18.87 -13.98
N PHE A 144 8.64 17.72 -14.32
CA PHE A 144 7.77 16.96 -13.43
C PHE A 144 8.58 16.35 -12.27
N TYR A 145 7.99 16.27 -11.08
CA TYR A 145 8.61 15.59 -9.94
C TYR A 145 8.50 14.06 -10.09
N PHE A 146 7.29 13.51 -9.99
CA PHE A 146 7.03 12.08 -10.15
C PHE A 146 6.04 11.85 -11.30
N LEU A 147 6.53 11.45 -12.47
CA LEU A 147 5.72 11.25 -13.67
C LEU A 147 5.57 9.75 -13.98
N VAL A 148 4.33 9.27 -14.07
CA VAL A 148 3.98 7.90 -14.50
C VAL A 148 3.31 7.95 -15.86
N THR A 149 4.00 7.49 -16.89
CA THR A 149 3.53 7.40 -18.29
C THR A 149 3.20 5.98 -18.73
N ALA A 150 3.83 4.96 -18.14
CA ALA A 150 3.64 3.56 -18.51
C ALA A 150 2.26 3.02 -18.10
N ASN A 151 1.62 2.29 -19.02
CA ASN A 151 0.37 1.59 -18.73
C ASN A 151 0.62 0.30 -17.94
N ASN A 152 -0.36 -0.12 -17.12
CA ASN A 152 -0.30 -1.32 -16.30
C ASN A 152 0.88 -1.33 -15.30
N LEU A 153 1.46 -0.16 -14.99
CA LEU A 153 2.57 -0.01 -14.05
C LEU A 153 2.08 -0.27 -12.61
N THR A 154 2.82 -1.08 -11.86
CA THR A 154 2.60 -1.28 -10.41
C THR A 154 3.78 -0.75 -9.61
N LEU A 155 3.52 0.17 -8.70
CA LEU A 155 4.48 0.69 -7.71
C LEU A 155 4.08 0.18 -6.32
N LYS A 156 4.92 -0.65 -5.70
CA LYS A 156 4.66 -1.27 -4.40
C LYS A 156 5.69 -0.85 -3.35
N GLY A 157 5.24 -0.20 -2.27
CA GLY A 157 6.07 0.01 -1.09
C GLY A 157 6.19 -1.27 -0.24
N ILE A 158 7.41 -1.54 0.24
CA ILE A 158 7.75 -2.69 1.07
C ILE A 158 8.28 -2.18 2.42
N GLY A 159 7.40 -2.17 3.43
CA GLY A 159 7.63 -1.48 4.70
C GLY A 159 7.16 -0.03 4.64
N ASP A 160 7.73 0.85 5.48
CA ASP A 160 7.38 2.27 5.48
C ASP A 160 8.14 3.03 4.39
N VAL A 161 7.43 3.48 3.35
CA VAL A 161 7.98 4.20 2.19
C VAL A 161 7.34 5.57 2.10
N THR A 162 8.14 6.63 2.13
CA THR A 162 7.66 8.01 1.96
C THR A 162 8.42 8.71 0.84
N ILE A 163 7.70 9.30 -0.11
CA ILE A 163 8.26 10.10 -1.21
C ILE A 163 7.95 11.57 -0.96
N LYS A 164 8.96 12.44 -1.08
CA LYS A 164 8.82 13.88 -0.81
C LYS A 164 9.71 14.73 -1.71
N SER A 165 9.54 16.06 -1.67
CA SER A 165 10.54 16.98 -2.21
C SER A 165 10.69 18.23 -1.36
N THR A 166 11.93 18.56 -1.01
CA THR A 166 12.30 19.83 -0.39
C THR A 166 12.47 20.97 -1.39
N VAL A 167 12.34 20.72 -2.70
CA VAL A 167 12.51 21.75 -3.74
C VAL A 167 11.30 22.68 -3.76
N GLU A 168 11.58 23.97 -3.67
CA GLU A 168 10.61 25.05 -3.79
C GLU A 168 10.46 25.45 -5.27
N THR A 169 9.25 25.34 -5.83
CA THR A 169 8.94 25.87 -7.17
C THR A 169 7.56 26.52 -7.20
N PRO A 170 7.43 27.71 -7.84
CA PRO A 170 6.15 28.36 -8.07
C PRO A 170 5.17 27.49 -8.87
N ASN A 171 3.89 27.58 -8.51
CA ASN A 171 2.77 26.96 -9.24
C ASN A 171 2.44 27.67 -10.60
N THR A 172 3.46 27.94 -11.43
CA THR A 172 3.33 28.71 -12.69
C THR A 172 3.20 27.87 -13.96
N ALA A 173 3.43 26.56 -13.88
CA ALA A 173 3.29 25.62 -14.99
C ALA A 173 2.59 24.33 -14.52
N TRP A 174 2.00 23.58 -15.45
CA TRP A 174 1.25 22.37 -15.12
C TRP A 174 2.16 21.26 -14.57
N ALA A 175 3.35 21.06 -15.17
CA ALA A 175 4.34 20.13 -14.64
C ALA A 175 4.87 20.54 -13.25
N ASN A 176 5.00 21.85 -12.99
CA ASN A 176 5.52 22.34 -11.72
C ASN A 176 4.52 22.18 -10.58
N GLN A 177 3.22 22.45 -10.81
CA GLN A 177 2.23 22.44 -9.72
C GLN A 177 1.86 21.03 -9.20
N ASN A 178 2.30 19.99 -9.91
CA ASN A 178 2.00 18.59 -9.63
C ASN A 178 3.21 17.91 -8.97
N PHE A 179 3.04 17.32 -7.80
CA PHE A 179 4.10 16.47 -7.22
C PHE A 179 4.11 15.07 -7.85
N VAL A 180 2.95 14.40 -7.92
CA VAL A 180 2.77 13.17 -8.71
C VAL A 180 1.83 13.44 -9.87
N THR A 181 2.17 12.97 -11.07
CA THR A 181 1.33 13.02 -12.27
C THR A 181 1.19 11.61 -12.86
N ILE A 182 -0.03 11.07 -12.87
CA ILE A 182 -0.34 9.72 -13.36
C ILE A 182 -1.08 9.81 -14.69
N VAL A 183 -0.35 9.59 -15.79
CA VAL A 183 -0.87 9.52 -17.16
C VAL A 183 -1.19 8.08 -17.56
N GLY A 184 -0.35 7.13 -17.15
CA GLY A 184 -0.50 5.72 -17.48
C GLY A 184 -1.86 5.13 -17.10
N ASN A 185 -2.42 4.30 -17.98
CA ASN A 185 -3.67 3.59 -17.71
C ASN A 185 -3.42 2.34 -16.87
N ASN A 186 -4.41 1.89 -16.09
CA ASN A 186 -4.34 0.69 -15.24
C ASN A 186 -3.19 0.74 -14.20
N THR A 187 -2.73 1.94 -13.80
CA THR A 187 -1.66 2.11 -12.82
C THR A 187 -2.12 1.77 -11.41
N THR A 188 -1.28 1.04 -10.66
CA THR A 188 -1.47 0.81 -9.22
C THR A 188 -0.31 1.40 -8.41
N ILE A 189 -0.62 2.17 -7.37
CA ILE A 189 0.34 2.60 -6.33
C ILE A 189 -0.16 2.06 -4.99
N ASP A 190 0.62 1.19 -4.34
CA ASP A 190 0.23 0.50 -3.10
C ASP A 190 1.33 0.64 -2.03
N GLY A 191 1.01 1.21 -0.86
CA GLY A 191 1.92 1.26 0.29
C GLY A 191 3.01 2.32 0.21
N ILE A 192 2.78 3.40 -0.55
CA ILE A 192 3.72 4.50 -0.73
C ILE A 192 3.07 5.79 -0.24
N ASN A 193 3.65 6.38 0.80
CA ASN A 193 3.21 7.65 1.39
C ASN A 193 3.81 8.83 0.61
N PHE A 194 3.12 9.98 0.64
CA PHE A 194 3.56 11.20 -0.04
C PHE A 194 3.54 12.42 0.88
N GLN A 195 4.61 13.21 0.82
CA GLN A 195 4.61 14.60 1.25
C GLN A 195 4.86 15.45 0.00
N CYS A 196 4.10 16.53 -0.20
CA CYS A 196 4.14 17.30 -1.46
C CYS A 196 5.49 18.03 -1.68
N LYS A 197 5.61 18.86 -2.72
CA LYS A 197 6.66 19.91 -2.75
C LYS A 197 6.37 21.01 -1.72
N LYS A 198 7.38 21.81 -1.38
CA LYS A 198 7.33 22.87 -0.35
C LYS A 198 6.21 23.91 -0.55
N GLU A 199 5.86 24.24 -1.80
CA GLU A 199 4.68 25.04 -2.15
C GLU A 199 3.54 24.11 -2.63
N PRO A 200 2.69 23.58 -1.74
CA PRO A 200 1.71 22.54 -2.10
C PRO A 200 0.58 23.04 -3.01
N ASN A 201 0.21 22.24 -4.02
CA ASN A 201 -0.99 22.46 -4.84
C ASN A 201 -1.70 21.13 -5.14
N LYS A 202 -1.15 20.33 -6.09
CA LYS A 202 -1.62 18.96 -6.35
C LYS A 202 -0.55 17.97 -5.92
N VAL A 203 -0.83 17.19 -4.88
CA VAL A 203 0.07 16.13 -4.44
C VAL A 203 0.02 14.96 -5.42
N ILE A 204 -1.15 14.66 -5.98
CA ILE A 204 -1.32 13.68 -7.05
C ILE A 204 -2.34 14.22 -8.07
N GLU A 205 -1.98 14.34 -9.34
CA GLU A 205 -2.93 14.49 -10.43
C GLU A 205 -3.08 13.17 -11.21
N ILE A 206 -4.32 12.76 -11.45
CA ILE A 206 -4.66 11.49 -12.11
C ILE A 206 -5.36 11.80 -13.44
N LEU A 207 -4.74 11.43 -14.55
CA LEU A 207 -5.26 11.55 -15.92
C LEU A 207 -5.61 10.16 -16.48
N GLY A 208 -4.80 9.15 -16.14
CA GLY A 208 -4.96 7.77 -16.59
C GLY A 208 -6.29 7.15 -16.19
N LYS A 209 -6.75 6.19 -17.00
CA LYS A 209 -7.92 5.35 -16.72
C LYS A 209 -7.55 4.26 -15.72
N ASN A 210 -8.51 3.81 -14.90
CA ASN A 210 -8.40 2.63 -14.03
C ASN A 210 -7.25 2.69 -13.00
N THR A 211 -6.90 3.89 -12.52
CA THR A 211 -5.87 4.08 -11.51
C THR A 211 -6.35 3.59 -10.13
N THR A 212 -5.50 2.86 -9.42
CA THR A 212 -5.72 2.44 -8.03
C THR A 212 -4.63 3.00 -7.12
N LEU A 213 -5.03 3.75 -6.11
CA LEU A 213 -4.17 4.21 -5.02
C LEU A 213 -4.58 3.47 -3.74
N LYS A 214 -3.64 2.77 -3.10
CA LYS A 214 -3.93 1.87 -1.98
C LYS A 214 -2.93 2.01 -0.83
N ASN A 215 -3.42 1.97 0.41
CA ASN A 215 -2.58 2.03 1.62
C ASN A 215 -1.65 3.26 1.64
N ILE A 216 -2.19 4.46 1.38
CA ILE A 216 -1.40 5.70 1.21
C ILE A 216 -1.71 6.68 2.34
N LYS A 217 -0.66 7.23 2.96
CA LYS A 217 -0.75 8.45 3.77
C LYS A 217 -0.23 9.64 2.99
N ILE A 218 -0.97 10.74 3.05
CA ILE A 218 -0.59 12.04 2.51
C ILE A 218 -0.49 13.02 3.67
N GLU A 219 0.68 13.62 3.85
CA GLU A 219 0.95 14.58 4.91
C GLU A 219 1.54 15.88 4.34
N PRO A 220 1.34 17.03 5.01
CA PRO A 220 1.96 18.28 4.60
C PRO A 220 3.49 18.24 4.71
N MET A 221 4.14 19.12 3.95
CA MET A 221 5.55 19.45 4.17
C MET A 221 5.69 20.51 5.27
N ASP A 222 6.71 20.34 6.10
CA ASP A 222 7.17 21.29 7.11
C ASP A 222 6.02 21.81 8.02
N THR A 223 5.90 23.12 8.22
CA THR A 223 4.86 23.74 9.05
C THR A 223 3.58 24.11 8.28
N THR A 224 3.55 23.91 6.95
CA THR A 224 2.45 24.31 6.08
C THR A 224 1.19 23.50 6.37
N LYS A 225 0.04 24.14 6.56
CA LYS A 225 -1.23 23.45 6.88
C LYS A 225 -2.06 23.09 5.64
N TYR A 226 -1.39 22.66 4.59
CA TYR A 226 -1.99 22.11 3.37
C TYR A 226 -1.06 21.06 2.76
N ALA A 227 -1.56 19.87 2.48
CA ALA A 227 -0.78 18.78 1.87
C ALA A 227 -0.93 18.70 0.35
N GLY A 228 -1.76 19.56 -0.25
CA GLY A 228 -2.14 19.47 -1.65
C GLY A 228 -3.36 18.58 -1.89
N SER A 229 -3.84 18.58 -3.14
CA SER A 229 -4.99 17.79 -3.56
C SER A 229 -4.61 16.53 -4.33
N ILE A 230 -5.36 15.45 -4.12
CA ILE A 230 -5.57 14.42 -5.13
C ILE A 230 -6.58 15.00 -6.13
N TYR A 231 -6.10 15.33 -7.32
CA TYR A 231 -6.85 15.99 -8.38
C TYR A 231 -7.16 14.98 -9.49
N LEU A 232 -8.44 14.68 -9.73
CA LEU A 232 -8.83 13.83 -10.85
C LEU A 232 -9.09 14.69 -12.09
N SER A 233 -8.39 14.31 -13.16
CA SER A 233 -8.51 14.78 -14.54
C SER A 233 -8.96 13.66 -15.51
N THR A 234 -9.14 12.43 -14.99
CA THR A 234 -9.57 11.23 -15.73
C THR A 234 -10.89 11.41 -16.48
N LYS A 235 -10.87 11.12 -17.79
CA LYS A 235 -11.97 11.39 -18.75
C LYS A 235 -12.93 10.23 -19.00
N GLU A 236 -12.56 9.02 -18.56
CA GLU A 236 -13.36 7.79 -18.64
C GLU A 236 -12.71 6.69 -17.79
N GLY A 237 -13.44 5.62 -17.50
CA GLY A 237 -12.95 4.53 -16.64
C GLY A 237 -12.99 4.89 -15.15
N ASN A 238 -12.29 4.09 -14.35
CA ASN A 238 -12.43 4.13 -12.89
C ASN A 238 -11.20 4.75 -12.20
N THR A 239 -11.40 5.31 -11.01
CA THR A 239 -10.31 5.61 -10.06
C THR A 239 -10.70 5.04 -8.71
N THR A 240 -9.82 4.28 -8.07
CA THR A 240 -10.06 3.72 -6.73
C THR A 240 -9.06 4.24 -5.73
N LEU A 241 -9.55 4.79 -4.62
CA LEU A 241 -8.76 5.11 -3.43
C LEU A 241 -9.16 4.13 -2.32
N GLU A 242 -8.23 3.30 -1.84
CA GLU A 242 -8.48 2.27 -0.83
C GLU A 242 -7.49 2.39 0.35
N ASN A 243 -7.99 2.56 1.58
CA ASN A 243 -7.13 2.81 2.77
C ASN A 243 -6.21 4.03 2.56
N VAL A 244 -6.79 5.16 2.14
CA VAL A 244 -6.05 6.41 1.86
C VAL A 244 -6.39 7.44 2.93
N SER A 245 -5.37 8.07 3.53
CA SER A 245 -5.54 9.16 4.48
C SER A 245 -4.84 10.43 3.99
N LEU A 246 -5.54 11.57 4.07
CA LEU A 246 -5.02 12.87 3.68
C LEU A 246 -5.10 13.81 4.88
N LYS A 247 -3.95 14.23 5.43
CA LYS A 247 -3.88 15.24 6.47
C LYS A 247 -3.73 16.63 5.86
N TYR A 248 -4.69 17.51 6.12
CA TYR A 248 -4.83 18.83 5.50
C TYR A 248 -4.80 18.79 3.96
N GLY A 249 -5.18 17.66 3.37
CA GLY A 249 -5.26 17.48 1.92
C GLY A 249 -6.70 17.57 1.41
N ARG A 250 -6.86 17.51 0.09
CA ARG A 250 -8.18 17.51 -0.56
C ARG A 250 -8.30 16.41 -1.60
N ILE A 251 -9.51 15.92 -1.83
CA ILE A 251 -9.85 15.21 -3.06
C ILE A 251 -10.71 16.14 -3.92
N THR A 252 -10.39 16.30 -5.19
CA THR A 252 -11.21 17.07 -6.12
C THR A 252 -11.34 16.35 -7.45
N THR A 253 -12.55 16.35 -7.99
CA THR A 253 -12.89 15.70 -9.26
C THR A 253 -13.10 16.70 -10.39
N THR A 254 -12.75 17.97 -10.18
CA THR A 254 -13.14 19.10 -11.04
C THR A 254 -12.54 19.10 -12.43
N GLY A 255 -11.48 18.31 -12.68
CA GLY A 255 -10.94 18.07 -14.02
C GLY A 255 -11.53 16.83 -14.71
N ALA A 256 -12.23 15.97 -13.97
CA ALA A 256 -12.76 14.71 -14.45
C ALA A 256 -14.06 14.91 -15.23
N THR A 257 -14.34 13.96 -16.12
CA THR A 257 -15.60 13.84 -16.88
C THR A 257 -15.82 12.36 -17.15
N GLY A 258 -17.06 11.87 -17.27
CA GLY A 258 -17.35 10.53 -17.80
C GLY A 258 -16.73 9.32 -17.06
N SER A 259 -16.13 9.54 -15.90
CA SER A 259 -15.40 8.56 -15.09
C SER A 259 -16.13 8.26 -13.78
N THR A 260 -15.64 7.27 -13.01
CA THR A 260 -16.16 6.95 -11.67
C THR A 260 -15.04 6.95 -10.65
N LEU A 261 -15.23 7.66 -9.53
CA LEU A 261 -14.35 7.60 -8.36
C LEU A 261 -14.95 6.64 -7.31
N THR A 262 -14.14 5.72 -6.80
CA THR A 262 -14.50 4.82 -5.71
C THR A 262 -13.61 5.11 -4.50
N LEU A 263 -14.23 5.40 -3.36
CA LEU A 263 -13.58 5.66 -2.08
C LEU A 263 -13.90 4.50 -1.12
N LYS A 264 -12.86 3.80 -0.64
CA LYS A 264 -12.99 2.73 0.35
C LYS A 264 -12.07 3.02 1.53
N ASN A 265 -12.63 3.17 2.72
CA ASN A 265 -11.83 3.45 3.91
C ASN A 265 -10.92 4.69 3.74
N VAL A 266 -11.46 5.77 3.17
CA VAL A 266 -10.73 7.02 2.91
C VAL A 266 -11.02 8.02 4.02
N THR A 267 -9.97 8.60 4.61
CA THR A 267 -10.10 9.65 5.64
C THR A 267 -9.44 10.94 5.14
N ILE A 268 -10.20 12.01 5.03
CA ILE A 268 -9.68 13.35 4.79
C ILE A 268 -9.69 14.08 6.14
N ASP A 269 -8.55 14.14 6.82
CA ASP A 269 -8.41 14.94 8.03
C ASP A 269 -8.17 16.40 7.64
N PHE A 270 -9.24 17.18 7.62
CA PHE A 270 -9.25 18.59 7.29
C PHE A 270 -9.33 19.49 8.53
N ALA A 271 -9.27 18.90 9.74
CA ALA A 271 -9.42 19.63 10.99
C ALA A 271 -8.20 20.52 11.26
N GLY A 272 -8.35 21.83 11.00
CA GLY A 272 -7.27 22.79 11.13
C GLY A 272 -6.38 22.94 9.89
N ALA A 273 -6.88 22.53 8.71
CA ALA A 273 -6.33 22.98 7.44
C ALA A 273 -6.66 24.48 7.21
N TYR A 274 -5.69 25.26 6.75
CA TYR A 274 -5.87 26.67 6.39
C TYR A 274 -5.15 26.96 5.07
N LEU A 275 -5.80 27.69 4.17
CA LEU A 275 -5.23 28.09 2.88
C LEU A 275 -4.55 29.46 2.95
N ASP A 276 -4.99 30.30 3.87
CA ASP A 276 -4.46 31.61 4.19
C ASP A 276 -4.67 31.87 5.69
N ASP A 277 -3.58 32.09 6.42
CA ASP A 277 -3.60 32.41 7.85
C ASP A 277 -4.24 33.79 8.14
N THR A 278 -4.35 34.64 7.12
CA THR A 278 -4.87 36.02 7.20
C THR A 278 -6.40 36.06 7.17
N THR A 279 -7.01 35.52 6.11
CA THR A 279 -8.47 35.45 5.96
C THR A 279 -9.10 34.28 6.73
N LYS A 280 -8.35 33.20 6.95
CA LYS A 280 -8.83 31.92 7.52
C LYS A 280 -9.99 31.29 6.75
N GLU A 281 -10.24 31.72 5.52
CA GLU A 281 -11.33 31.20 4.69
C GLU A 281 -10.96 29.85 4.07
N SER A 282 -11.73 28.81 4.40
CA SER A 282 -11.69 27.56 3.65
C SER A 282 -12.56 27.67 2.40
N THR A 283 -11.94 28.07 1.29
CA THR A 283 -12.56 28.04 -0.05
C THR A 283 -12.59 26.62 -0.66
N TYR A 284 -11.94 25.64 -0.01
CA TYR A 284 -11.82 24.26 -0.49
C TYR A 284 -12.11 23.24 0.63
N TRP A 285 -13.25 22.56 0.54
CA TRP A 285 -13.87 21.85 1.68
C TRP A 285 -13.41 20.40 1.89
N GLY A 286 -12.12 20.09 1.69
CA GLY A 286 -11.58 18.72 1.76
C GLY A 286 -12.05 17.77 0.64
N PHE A 287 -13.27 17.94 0.11
CA PHE A 287 -13.82 17.24 -1.05
C PHE A 287 -14.53 18.21 -2.01
N ASP A 288 -14.45 17.98 -3.32
CA ASP A 288 -15.20 18.74 -4.35
C ASP A 288 -15.60 17.84 -5.54
N ASN A 289 -16.92 17.76 -5.80
CA ASN A 289 -17.53 17.17 -7.00
C ASN A 289 -18.57 18.11 -7.66
N SER A 290 -18.58 19.38 -7.26
CA SER A 290 -19.59 20.37 -7.63
C SER A 290 -19.67 20.64 -9.15
N ARG A 291 -18.51 20.66 -9.83
CA ARG A 291 -18.38 21.06 -11.24
C ARG A 291 -18.49 19.91 -12.23
N SER A 292 -17.82 18.79 -11.96
CA SER A 292 -17.77 17.64 -12.87
C SER A 292 -18.94 16.68 -12.69
N LYS A 293 -19.47 16.58 -11.46
CA LYS A 293 -20.62 15.74 -11.09
C LYS A 293 -20.47 14.29 -11.57
N ILE A 294 -19.25 13.76 -11.50
CA ILE A 294 -19.00 12.35 -11.83
C ILE A 294 -19.62 11.45 -10.77
N THR A 295 -19.83 10.18 -11.12
CA THR A 295 -20.24 9.15 -10.15
C THR A 295 -19.15 8.99 -9.10
N VAL A 296 -19.50 9.14 -7.83
CA VAL A 296 -18.60 8.86 -6.70
C VAL A 296 -19.27 7.87 -5.76
N ASN A 297 -18.64 6.71 -5.58
CA ASN A 297 -19.12 5.65 -4.69
C ASN A 297 -18.23 5.63 -3.44
N ALA A 298 -18.78 5.88 -2.26
CA ALA A 298 -18.02 5.91 -1.02
C ALA A 298 -18.47 4.82 -0.04
N THR A 299 -17.51 4.18 0.62
CA THR A 299 -17.75 3.16 1.66
C THR A 299 -16.75 3.35 2.79
N ASN A 300 -17.25 3.37 4.03
CA ASN A 300 -16.46 3.62 5.25
C ASN A 300 -15.52 4.84 5.13
N SER A 301 -15.98 5.91 4.45
CA SER A 301 -15.13 7.05 4.11
C SER A 301 -15.67 8.32 4.77
N LYS A 302 -14.74 9.20 5.19
CA LYS A 302 -15.08 10.37 6.00
C LYS A 302 -14.17 11.56 5.79
N ILE A 303 -14.70 12.73 6.14
CA ILE A 303 -14.00 14.00 6.23
C ILE A 303 -14.08 14.44 7.69
N ILE A 304 -12.94 14.65 8.34
CA ILE A 304 -12.87 15.20 9.70
C ILE A 304 -12.71 16.72 9.56
N VAL A 305 -13.58 17.48 10.23
CA VAL A 305 -13.59 18.95 10.19
C VAL A 305 -13.49 19.55 11.59
N SER A 306 -13.07 20.81 11.69
CA SER A 306 -13.09 21.53 12.97
C SER A 306 -14.50 21.97 13.34
N LYS A 307 -14.68 22.34 14.62
CA LYS A 307 -15.93 22.88 15.14
C LYS A 307 -16.32 24.20 14.46
N GLU A 308 -15.34 25.05 14.17
CA GLU A 308 -15.51 26.33 13.47
C GLU A 308 -15.97 26.09 12.04
N PHE A 309 -15.36 25.14 11.33
CA PHE A 309 -15.76 24.77 9.97
C PHE A 309 -17.21 24.29 9.92
N LYS A 310 -17.64 23.49 10.91
CA LYS A 310 -19.02 23.00 11.03
C LYS A 310 -20.04 24.11 11.35
N ALA A 311 -19.59 25.25 11.86
CA ALA A 311 -20.41 26.42 12.18
C ALA A 311 -20.44 27.46 11.03
N ALA A 312 -19.70 27.26 9.94
CA ALA A 312 -19.67 28.17 8.80
C ALA A 312 -20.99 28.15 8.02
N GLU A 313 -21.41 29.30 7.48
CA GLU A 313 -22.68 29.46 6.76
C GLU A 313 -22.81 28.51 5.54
N ASN A 314 -21.68 28.24 4.88
CA ASN A 314 -21.57 27.36 3.71
C ASN A 314 -21.46 25.85 4.05
N TYR A 315 -21.44 25.47 5.33
CA TYR A 315 -21.29 24.08 5.75
C TYR A 315 -22.43 23.16 5.25
N GLN A 316 -23.64 23.70 5.09
CA GLN A 316 -24.76 22.90 4.57
C GLN A 316 -24.61 22.64 3.06
N GLU A 317 -24.23 23.64 2.27
CA GLU A 317 -23.89 23.47 0.84
C GLU A 317 -22.73 22.47 0.65
N PHE A 318 -21.74 22.48 1.56
CA PHE A 318 -20.69 21.46 1.58
C PHE A 318 -21.25 20.05 1.72
N LYS A 319 -22.11 19.82 2.71
CA LYS A 319 -22.72 18.50 2.92
C LYS A 319 -23.59 18.07 1.74
N ASP A 320 -24.32 19.00 1.13
CA ASP A 320 -25.27 18.71 0.06
C ASP A 320 -24.58 18.28 -1.24
N GLN A 321 -23.30 18.59 -1.45
CA GLN A 321 -22.51 18.07 -2.57
C GLN A 321 -21.78 16.73 -2.29
N LEU A 322 -21.83 16.20 -1.06
CA LEU A 322 -21.13 14.96 -0.73
C LEU A 322 -21.84 13.74 -1.31
N PRO A 323 -21.10 12.78 -1.89
CA PRO A 323 -21.67 11.53 -2.38
C PRO A 323 -22.11 10.63 -1.22
N THR A 324 -23.12 9.80 -1.50
CA THR A 324 -23.60 8.77 -0.58
C THR A 324 -22.44 7.91 -0.05
N GLY A 325 -22.34 7.81 1.27
CA GLY A 325 -21.30 7.03 1.97
C GLY A 325 -20.01 7.79 2.29
N LEU A 326 -19.88 9.06 1.88
CA LEU A 326 -18.84 9.98 2.37
C LEU A 326 -19.44 10.82 3.50
N THR A 327 -18.99 10.57 4.72
CA THR A 327 -19.52 11.20 5.94
C THR A 327 -18.68 12.40 6.40
N VAL A 328 -19.25 13.24 7.26
CA VAL A 328 -18.50 14.33 7.94
C VAL A 328 -18.53 14.09 9.44
N GLU A 329 -17.36 14.06 10.05
CA GLU A 329 -17.16 13.98 11.50
C GLU A 329 -16.56 15.29 12.02
N GLU A 330 -16.99 15.73 13.21
CA GLU A 330 -16.31 16.81 13.94
C GLU A 330 -15.13 16.22 14.70
N ASN A 331 -13.97 16.89 14.67
CA ASN A 331 -12.83 16.47 15.47
C ASN A 331 -13.17 16.53 16.97
N LYS A 332 -12.70 15.53 17.74
CA LYS A 332 -12.97 15.40 19.18
C LYS A 332 -11.89 16.03 20.05
#